data_AF-A0A6J6Q9D6-F1
#
_entry.id   AF-A0A6J6Q9D6-F1
#
_cell.length_a   1.000
_cell.length_b   1.000
_cell.length_c   1.000
_cell.angle_alpha   90.00
_cell.angle_beta   90.00
_cell.angle_gamma   90.00
#
_symmetry.space_group_name_H-M   'P 1'
#
loop_
_entity.id
_entity.type
_entity.pdbx_description
1 polymer ?
#
loop_
_entity_poly.entity_id
_entity_poly.type
_entity_poly.pdbx_seq_one_letter_code
_entity_poly.pdbx_strand_id
1 'polypeptide(L)'
;MDGTDQLVTATVGSLEEVPGYPRISLSLQAQNGLVPKRSKIPANDNAWITLKPGTTFRLTVVSNAGGKNAGIGLARMKNPSLEVKKGPDGKNRIIASGTVQEVNEYKWFDNTKQSPCNAPGGNELVANFYNVEFSINIEPYYREYAILQGTPPGGIFITQNGGCESRVTVDPATKMIQVVSTGTHFDIFGDLITGWVEASIRGDMIRKVFKLEPKTMNEAIIEVTSSDGTPQTATYSTKYVSASDTVEIRGYGYHYSTNTIRIRFQPPASVAPSAPSQVSAADAAPVKASAKPVTKQITISCVKGKTVKKISGINPKCPAGYKKK
;
A
#
# COMPACT_ATOMS: atom_id res chain seq x y z
N MET A 1 26.42 21.53 -15.72
CA MET A 1 26.59 20.47 -14.70
C MET A 1 25.49 19.46 -14.96
N ASP A 2 25.88 18.21 -15.20
CA ASP A 2 25.50 17.32 -16.31
C ASP A 2 24.05 16.79 -16.39
N GLY A 3 23.12 17.23 -15.53
CA GLY A 3 21.69 17.21 -15.82
C GLY A 3 21.04 15.84 -16.04
N THR A 4 21.64 14.78 -15.49
CA THR A 4 21.33 13.38 -15.85
C THR A 4 20.27 12.66 -15.01
N ASP A 5 19.78 13.18 -13.90
CA ASP A 5 18.73 12.49 -13.13
C ASP A 5 17.60 13.45 -12.76
N GLN A 6 16.43 13.27 -13.39
CA GLN A 6 15.22 14.04 -13.09
C GLN A 6 14.18 13.11 -12.46
N LEU A 7 14.10 13.14 -11.14
CA LEU A 7 12.91 12.71 -10.40
C LEU A 7 11.79 13.70 -10.69
N VAL A 8 10.63 13.22 -11.15
CA VAL A 8 9.43 14.04 -11.28
C VAL A 8 8.50 13.66 -10.15
N THR A 9 8.43 14.50 -9.12
CA THR A 9 7.45 14.36 -8.06
C THR A 9 6.24 15.19 -8.44
N ALA A 10 5.07 14.55 -8.57
CA ALA A 10 3.79 15.23 -8.52
C ALA A 10 3.24 15.05 -7.11
N THR A 11 3.43 16.06 -6.26
CA THR A 11 2.85 16.08 -4.91
C THR A 11 1.63 16.96 -4.94
N VAL A 12 0.49 16.38 -4.61
CA VAL A 12 -0.79 17.07 -4.55
C VAL A 12 -1.23 17.15 -3.10
N GLY A 13 -0.59 18.04 -2.33
CA GLY A 13 -0.79 18.15 -0.89
C GLY A 13 -1.90 19.12 -0.51
N SER A 14 -2.55 18.88 0.63
CA SER A 14 -3.55 19.79 1.21
C SER A 14 -3.08 20.41 2.52
N LEU A 15 -3.50 21.64 2.77
CA LEU A 15 -3.58 22.24 4.10
C LEU A 15 -5.08 22.48 4.36
N GLU A 16 -5.60 21.95 5.47
CA GLU A 16 -6.93 22.34 5.94
C GLU A 16 -6.90 23.81 6.35
N GLU A 17 -7.35 24.70 5.47
CA GLU A 17 -7.71 26.08 5.82
C GLU A 17 -9.21 26.21 6.15
N VAL A 18 -10.03 25.26 5.72
CA VAL A 18 -11.50 25.26 5.89
C VAL A 18 -11.97 23.85 6.31
N PRO A 19 -12.70 23.70 7.43
CA PRO A 19 -13.22 22.41 7.87
C PRO A 19 -14.06 21.73 6.78
N GLY A 20 -13.66 20.52 6.37
CA GLY A 20 -14.40 19.69 5.41
C GLY A 20 -14.15 19.97 3.93
N TYR A 21 -13.27 20.90 3.56
CA TYR A 21 -12.93 21.18 2.15
C TYR A 21 -11.41 21.39 1.96
N PRO A 22 -10.65 20.32 1.67
CA PRO A 22 -9.21 20.41 1.46
C PRO A 22 -8.88 21.24 0.21
N ARG A 23 -8.10 22.31 0.37
CA ARG A 23 -7.46 23.00 -0.75
C ARG A 23 -6.26 22.17 -1.17
N ILE A 24 -6.14 21.87 -2.46
CA ILE A 24 -5.08 20.99 -2.97
C ILE A 24 -4.20 21.74 -3.98
N SER A 25 -2.87 21.62 -3.88
CA SER A 25 -1.89 22.24 -4.78
C SER A 25 -1.08 21.18 -5.53
N LEU A 26 -1.03 21.27 -6.87
CA LEU A 26 -0.19 20.40 -7.69
C LEU A 26 1.24 20.94 -7.73
N SER A 27 2.12 20.35 -6.93
CA SER A 27 3.56 20.59 -7.04
C SER A 27 4.19 19.57 -7.97
N LEU A 28 4.58 20.01 -9.16
CA LEU A 28 5.48 19.25 -10.03
C LEU A 28 6.91 19.69 -9.72
N GLN A 29 7.66 18.89 -8.97
CA GLN A 29 9.06 19.19 -8.62
C GLN A 29 10.01 18.28 -9.39
N ALA A 30 10.99 18.89 -10.07
CA ALA A 30 12.19 18.20 -10.51
C ALA A 30 13.16 18.12 -9.32
N GLN A 31 13.40 16.94 -8.75
CA GLN A 31 14.43 16.81 -7.70
C GLN A 31 15.80 16.60 -8.35
N ASN A 32 16.59 17.66 -8.46
CA ASN A 32 18.02 17.57 -8.72
C ASN A 32 18.78 17.57 -7.39
N GLY A 33 19.93 16.90 -7.38
CA GLY A 33 20.84 16.82 -6.23
C GLY A 33 21.13 18.15 -5.52
N LEU A 34 21.31 18.02 -4.20
CA LEU A 34 21.84 18.93 -3.18
C LEU A 34 21.30 20.37 -3.04
N VAL A 35 20.47 20.90 -3.96
CA VAL A 35 19.69 22.13 -3.69
C VAL A 35 18.38 22.08 -4.49
N PRO A 36 17.19 22.18 -3.86
CA PRO A 36 15.93 22.32 -4.57
C PRO A 36 15.87 23.69 -5.25
N LYS A 37 16.50 23.85 -6.42
CA LYS A 37 16.27 25.00 -7.29
C LYS A 37 14.98 24.73 -8.08
N ARG A 38 13.91 25.39 -7.64
CA ARG A 38 12.58 25.47 -8.27
C ARG A 38 12.71 25.41 -9.80
N SER A 39 12.12 24.40 -10.42
CA SER A 39 11.92 24.35 -11.87
C SER A 39 11.12 25.57 -12.33
N LYS A 40 11.39 26.05 -13.55
CA LYS A 40 10.63 27.10 -14.25
C LYS A 40 9.25 26.59 -14.70
N ILE A 41 8.48 25.99 -13.80
CA ILE A 41 7.05 25.82 -14.00
C ILE A 41 6.43 27.18 -13.66
N PRO A 42 5.55 27.75 -14.51
CA PRO A 42 4.96 29.05 -14.25
C PRO A 42 4.38 29.09 -12.83
N ALA A 43 4.86 30.04 -12.01
CA ALA A 43 4.42 30.19 -10.62
C ALA A 43 2.91 30.48 -10.46
N ASN A 44 2.22 30.73 -11.59
CA ASN A 44 0.86 31.23 -11.64
C ASN A 44 -0.22 30.15 -11.88
N ASP A 45 0.13 28.88 -12.06
CA ASP A 45 -0.86 27.78 -12.13
C ASP A 45 -1.00 27.02 -10.79
N ASN A 46 -0.51 27.59 -9.69
CA ASN A 46 -0.78 27.15 -8.31
C ASN A 46 -2.21 27.54 -7.87
N ALA A 47 -3.21 27.40 -8.73
CA ALA A 47 -4.60 27.54 -8.32
C ALA A 47 -4.90 26.37 -7.37
N TRP A 48 -5.21 26.68 -6.12
CA TRP A 48 -5.75 25.70 -5.20
C TRP A 48 -7.07 25.16 -5.78
N ILE A 49 -7.10 23.89 -6.17
CA ILE A 49 -8.31 23.24 -6.68
C ILE A 49 -8.76 22.26 -5.60
N THR A 50 -10.01 22.31 -5.16
CA THR A 50 -10.53 21.29 -4.23
C THR A 50 -10.84 20.02 -5.01
N LEU A 51 -10.09 18.94 -4.76
CA LEU A 51 -10.41 17.60 -5.28
C LEU A 51 -11.05 16.78 -4.16
N LYS A 52 -12.18 16.14 -4.46
CA LYS A 52 -12.84 15.24 -3.50
C LYS A 52 -12.14 13.88 -3.50
N PRO A 53 -12.13 13.13 -2.38
CA PRO A 53 -11.82 11.71 -2.40
C PRO A 53 -12.65 11.01 -3.48
N GLY A 54 -12.04 10.08 -4.21
CA GLY A 54 -12.70 9.42 -5.35
C GLY A 54 -12.59 10.17 -6.69
N THR A 55 -12.06 11.40 -6.72
CA THR A 55 -11.84 12.12 -7.98
C THR A 55 -10.76 11.43 -8.79
N THR A 56 -11.05 11.08 -10.04
CA THR A 56 -10.07 10.49 -10.96
C THR A 56 -9.18 11.57 -11.56
N PHE A 57 -7.89 11.28 -11.71
CA PHE A 57 -6.93 12.17 -12.37
C PHE A 57 -6.11 11.42 -13.41
N ARG A 58 -5.58 12.18 -14.37
CA ARG A 58 -4.55 11.72 -15.30
C ARG A 58 -3.52 12.82 -15.51
N LEU A 59 -2.26 12.49 -15.26
CA LEU A 59 -1.11 13.36 -15.44
C LEU A 59 -0.26 12.84 -16.59
N THR A 60 0.21 13.74 -17.45
CA THR A 60 1.22 13.43 -18.48
C THR A 60 2.43 14.32 -18.29
N VAL A 61 3.58 13.71 -18.03
CA VAL A 61 4.85 14.38 -17.91
C VAL A 61 5.68 14.08 -19.16
N VAL A 62 6.07 15.12 -19.89
CA VAL A 62 6.98 14.99 -21.04
C VAL A 62 8.41 15.10 -20.53
N SER A 63 9.13 13.98 -20.44
CA SER A 63 10.53 13.95 -20.04
C SER A 63 11.25 12.79 -20.68
N ASN A 64 12.28 13.10 -21.49
CA ASN A 64 13.11 12.07 -22.12
C ASN A 64 13.92 11.28 -21.10
N ALA A 65 14.56 11.97 -20.15
CA ALA A 65 15.34 11.35 -19.09
C ALA A 65 14.42 10.57 -18.14
N GLY A 66 13.35 11.19 -17.65
CA GLY A 66 12.38 10.54 -16.78
C GLY A 66 11.75 9.30 -17.44
N GLY A 67 11.32 9.40 -18.70
CA GLY A 67 10.78 8.25 -19.41
C GLY A 67 11.80 7.17 -19.73
N LYS A 68 13.10 7.47 -19.85
CA LYS A 68 14.14 6.43 -20.03
C LYS A 68 14.48 5.72 -18.71
N ASN A 69 14.48 6.47 -17.62
CA ASN A 69 14.98 6.01 -16.33
C ASN A 69 13.86 5.69 -15.33
N ALA A 70 12.59 5.82 -15.71
CA ALA A 70 11.45 5.50 -14.84
C ALA A 70 11.52 4.04 -14.39
N GLY A 71 11.67 3.82 -13.09
CA GLY A 71 11.75 2.48 -12.53
C GLY A 71 10.44 2.05 -11.86
N ILE A 72 10.45 1.99 -10.52
CA ILE A 72 9.28 1.67 -9.72
C ILE A 72 8.55 2.95 -9.35
N GLY A 73 7.23 2.95 -9.48
CA GLY A 73 6.39 3.98 -8.89
C GLY A 73 5.96 3.58 -7.47
N LEU A 74 6.04 4.53 -6.54
CA LEU A 74 5.42 4.50 -5.23
C LEU A 74 4.43 5.64 -5.15
N ALA A 75 3.21 5.37 -4.71
CA ALA A 75 2.18 6.39 -4.71
C ALA A 75 1.23 6.32 -3.52
N ARG A 76 0.45 7.38 -3.38
CA ARG A 76 -0.62 7.52 -2.38
C ARG A 76 -1.90 7.89 -3.12
N MET A 77 -2.48 6.92 -3.80
CA MET A 77 -3.69 7.06 -4.62
C MET A 77 -4.43 5.71 -4.65
N LYS A 78 -5.69 5.70 -5.07
CA LYS A 78 -6.35 4.45 -5.48
C LYS A 78 -6.33 4.28 -6.99
N ASN A 79 -6.55 3.07 -7.46
CA ASN A 79 -6.60 2.68 -8.87
C ASN A 79 -5.34 3.11 -9.66
N PRO A 80 -4.13 2.73 -9.21
CA PRO A 80 -2.88 3.18 -9.79
C PRO A 80 -2.70 2.67 -11.24
N SER A 81 -2.29 3.56 -12.13
CA SER A 81 -1.82 3.21 -13.47
C SER A 81 -0.64 4.08 -13.86
N LEU A 82 0.38 3.46 -14.45
CA LEU A 82 1.58 4.11 -14.94
C LEU A 82 1.96 3.55 -16.32
N GLU A 83 2.08 4.42 -17.31
CA GLU A 83 2.49 4.10 -18.66
C GLU A 83 3.67 4.98 -19.04
N VAL A 84 4.68 4.39 -19.70
CA VAL A 84 5.77 5.15 -20.31
C VAL A 84 5.77 4.89 -21.80
N LYS A 85 5.65 5.96 -22.60
CA LYS A 85 5.63 5.83 -24.07
C LYS A 85 6.31 6.98 -24.79
N LYS A 86 6.60 6.75 -26.06
CA LYS A 86 7.09 7.78 -26.97
C LYS A 86 5.90 8.48 -27.64
N GLY A 87 5.84 9.79 -27.57
CA GLY A 87 4.84 10.60 -28.25
C GLY A 87 5.10 10.73 -29.76
N PRO A 88 4.15 11.29 -30.52
CA PRO A 88 4.32 11.59 -31.95
C PRO A 88 5.47 12.57 -32.24
N ASP A 89 5.81 13.40 -31.25
CA ASP A 89 6.94 14.33 -31.23
C ASP A 89 8.29 13.66 -30.95
N GLY A 90 8.31 12.33 -30.83
CA GLY A 90 9.50 11.54 -30.52
C GLY A 90 9.99 11.68 -29.08
N LYS A 91 9.27 12.42 -28.21
CA LYS A 91 9.64 12.60 -26.80
C LYS A 91 9.00 11.54 -25.92
N ASN A 92 9.70 11.11 -24.86
CA ASN A 92 9.12 10.21 -23.88
C ASN A 92 8.13 10.93 -22.98
N ARG A 93 7.09 10.20 -22.60
CA ARG A 93 5.96 10.64 -21.79
C ARG A 93 5.71 9.62 -20.71
N ILE A 94 5.71 10.07 -19.46
CA ILE A 94 5.22 9.30 -18.32
C ILE A 94 3.77 9.71 -18.12
N ILE A 95 2.86 8.75 -18.15
CA ILE A 95 1.44 8.96 -18.00
C ILE A 95 1.00 8.21 -16.77
N ALA A 96 0.61 8.94 -15.73
CA ALA A 96 0.10 8.36 -14.51
C ALA A 96 -1.37 8.72 -14.32
N SER A 97 -2.15 7.81 -13.79
CA SER A 97 -3.54 8.06 -13.45
C SER A 97 -3.94 7.27 -12.21
N GLY A 98 -4.99 7.75 -11.57
CA GLY A 98 -5.61 7.06 -10.46
C GLY A 98 -6.70 7.92 -9.85
N THR A 99 -6.89 7.75 -8.55
CA THR A 99 -7.98 8.34 -7.80
C THR A 99 -7.47 8.97 -6.53
N VAL A 100 -7.89 10.20 -6.27
CA VAL A 100 -7.61 10.95 -5.03
C VAL A 100 -8.12 10.16 -3.84
N GLN A 101 -7.35 10.15 -2.75
CA GLN A 101 -7.66 9.38 -1.55
C GLN A 101 -7.44 10.20 -0.27
N GLU A 102 -7.96 9.67 0.83
CA GLU A 102 -7.81 10.22 2.18
C GLU A 102 -6.62 9.56 2.87
N VAL A 103 -5.80 10.37 3.52
CA VAL A 103 -4.55 9.94 4.13
C VAL A 103 -4.49 10.42 5.56
N ASN A 104 -4.32 9.46 6.46
CA ASN A 104 -4.10 9.71 7.88
C ASN A 104 -2.63 9.44 8.20
N GLU A 105 -2.00 10.40 8.87
CA GLU A 105 -0.58 10.38 9.16
C GLU A 105 -0.26 10.92 10.55
N TYR A 106 0.89 10.47 11.06
CA TYR A 106 1.54 11.13 12.18
C TYR A 106 2.67 12.01 11.65
N LYS A 107 2.44 13.31 11.58
CA LYS A 107 3.49 14.29 11.36
C LYS A 107 4.33 14.47 12.61
N TRP A 108 5.61 14.28 12.41
CA TRP A 108 6.64 14.45 13.41
C TRP A 108 7.60 15.53 12.94
N PHE A 109 7.72 16.61 13.73
CA PHE A 109 8.44 17.82 13.35
C PHE A 109 9.87 17.92 13.94
N ASP A 110 10.16 17.16 14.99
CA ASP A 110 11.44 17.20 15.69
C ASP A 110 12.38 16.11 15.17
N ASN A 111 13.06 16.37 14.05
CA ASN A 111 13.82 15.37 13.30
C ASN A 111 15.00 14.69 14.05
N THR A 112 15.25 15.07 15.31
CA THR A 112 16.34 14.57 16.15
C THR A 112 15.98 13.30 16.93
N LYS A 113 14.69 12.99 17.04
CA LYS A 113 14.17 11.78 17.73
C LYS A 113 13.93 10.63 16.73
N GLN A 114 13.62 9.44 17.24
CA GLN A 114 13.12 8.39 16.36
C GLN A 114 11.67 8.72 15.97
N SER A 115 11.31 8.54 14.69
CA SER A 115 9.91 8.64 14.27
C SER A 115 9.09 7.63 15.08
N PRO A 116 8.02 8.07 15.77
CA PRO A 116 7.22 7.17 16.60
C PRO A 116 6.46 6.15 15.74
N CYS A 117 6.30 6.41 14.44
CA CYS A 117 5.76 5.44 13.51
C CYS A 117 6.61 4.18 13.40
N ASN A 118 7.94 4.30 13.58
CA ASN A 118 8.89 3.21 13.37
C ASN A 118 9.29 2.59 14.72
N ALA A 119 8.39 2.62 15.69
CA ALA A 119 8.60 2.00 16.99
C ALA A 119 8.71 0.46 16.84
N PRO A 120 9.69 -0.19 17.49
CA PRO A 120 9.79 -1.64 17.49
C PRO A 120 8.52 -2.27 18.08
N GLY A 121 7.92 -3.23 17.37
CA GLY A 121 6.69 -3.90 17.82
C GLY A 121 5.39 -3.25 17.35
N GLY A 122 5.47 -2.29 16.41
CA GLY A 122 4.30 -1.55 15.95
C GLY A 122 4.06 -0.28 16.78
N ASN A 123 3.07 0.51 16.37
CA ASN A 123 2.68 1.73 17.04
C ASN A 123 1.17 1.81 17.19
N GLU A 124 0.69 2.38 18.29
CA GLU A 124 -0.72 2.65 18.58
C GLU A 124 -1.05 4.14 18.33
N LEU A 125 -0.39 4.75 17.34
CA LEU A 125 -0.52 6.18 17.13
C LEU A 125 -1.90 6.52 16.58
N VAL A 126 -2.43 7.62 17.11
CA VAL A 126 -3.53 8.37 16.51
C VAL A 126 -2.91 9.38 15.55
N ALA A 127 -3.41 9.42 14.31
CA ALA A 127 -2.96 10.40 13.34
C ALA A 127 -3.18 11.82 13.89
N ASN A 128 -2.21 12.70 13.65
CA ASN A 128 -2.32 14.13 13.99
C ASN A 128 -2.39 14.99 12.73
N PHE A 129 -2.48 14.35 11.56
CA PHE A 129 -2.52 14.99 10.27
C PHE A 129 -3.40 14.21 9.31
N TYR A 130 -4.26 14.94 8.60
CA TYR A 130 -5.20 14.41 7.63
C TYR A 130 -5.02 15.14 6.30
N ASN A 131 -4.91 14.39 5.20
CA ASN A 131 -4.83 14.91 3.85
C ASN A 131 -5.86 14.27 2.94
N VAL A 132 -6.27 15.02 1.93
CA VAL A 132 -6.84 14.46 0.70
C VAL A 132 -5.84 14.74 -0.41
N GLU A 133 -5.22 13.68 -0.94
CA GLU A 133 -4.10 13.84 -1.87
C GLU A 133 -4.03 12.75 -2.93
N PHE A 134 -3.19 13.03 -3.94
CA PHE A 134 -2.44 11.99 -4.61
C PHE A 134 -0.95 12.37 -4.62
N SER A 135 -0.08 11.38 -4.46
CA SER A 135 1.36 11.60 -4.68
C SER A 135 1.95 10.44 -5.44
N ILE A 136 2.97 10.76 -6.25
CA ILE A 136 3.68 9.79 -7.07
C ILE A 136 5.17 10.09 -6.95
N ASN A 137 5.92 9.10 -6.48
CA ASN A 137 7.35 9.04 -6.54
C ASN A 137 7.74 7.96 -7.55
N ILE A 138 8.61 8.27 -8.51
CA ILE A 138 9.11 7.29 -9.49
C ILE A 138 10.61 7.15 -9.27
N GLU A 139 11.00 6.01 -8.74
CA GLU A 139 12.38 5.69 -8.41
C GLU A 139 13.02 4.97 -9.60
N PRO A 140 14.24 5.34 -10.02
CA PRO A 140 14.93 4.64 -11.09
C PRO A 140 15.33 3.22 -10.68
N TYR A 141 15.67 2.37 -11.65
CA TYR A 141 16.25 1.04 -11.39
C TYR A 141 17.71 1.14 -10.90
N TYR A 142 17.87 1.61 -9.68
CA TYR A 142 19.13 1.85 -9.01
C TYR A 142 19.14 1.16 -7.64
N ARG A 143 20.34 0.86 -7.10
CA ARG A 143 20.55 0.15 -5.83
C ARG A 143 19.71 -1.14 -5.74
N GLU A 144 18.78 -1.22 -4.79
CA GLU A 144 17.91 -2.38 -4.55
C GLU A 144 17.06 -2.76 -5.78
N TYR A 145 16.78 -1.82 -6.67
CA TYR A 145 16.02 -2.08 -7.90
C TYR A 145 16.90 -2.35 -9.12
N ALA A 146 18.23 -2.43 -8.97
CA ALA A 146 19.13 -2.76 -10.07
C ALA A 146 18.80 -4.13 -10.69
N ILE A 147 18.21 -5.05 -9.92
CA ILE A 147 17.74 -6.36 -10.41
C ILE A 147 16.66 -6.25 -11.50
N LEU A 148 16.00 -5.10 -11.61
CA LEU A 148 14.99 -4.80 -12.62
C LEU A 148 15.58 -4.17 -13.88
N GLN A 149 16.90 -3.90 -13.92
CA GLN A 149 17.53 -3.30 -15.09
C GLN A 149 17.35 -4.13 -16.37
N GLY A 150 17.23 -3.42 -17.48
CA GLY A 150 16.92 -4.00 -18.79
C GLY A 150 15.44 -4.34 -18.98
N THR A 151 14.57 -4.19 -17.97
CA THR A 151 13.13 -4.15 -18.19
C THR A 151 12.72 -2.78 -18.74
N PRO A 152 11.62 -2.69 -19.51
CA PRO A 152 11.13 -1.40 -19.97
C PRO A 152 10.72 -0.49 -18.81
N PRO A 153 10.86 0.85 -18.96
CA PRO A 153 10.58 1.79 -17.88
C PRO A 153 9.14 1.71 -17.34
N GLY A 154 8.95 2.00 -16.05
CA GLY A 154 7.65 2.03 -15.38
C GLY A 154 7.02 0.66 -15.16
N GLY A 155 7.82 -0.37 -14.82
CA GLY A 155 7.35 -1.75 -14.76
C GLY A 155 6.56 -2.17 -13.52
N ILE A 156 6.69 -1.47 -12.39
CA ILE A 156 5.99 -1.77 -11.13
C ILE A 156 5.45 -0.46 -10.56
N PHE A 157 4.17 -0.41 -10.22
CA PHE A 157 3.57 0.71 -9.52
C PHE A 157 2.81 0.21 -8.30
N ILE A 158 3.18 0.67 -7.10
CA ILE A 158 2.58 0.23 -5.84
C ILE A 158 2.07 1.44 -5.07
N THR A 159 0.91 1.30 -4.46
CA THR A 159 0.31 2.32 -3.63
C THR A 159 -0.38 1.70 -2.43
N GLN A 160 -0.40 2.44 -1.34
CA GLN A 160 -0.92 2.01 -0.04
C GLN A 160 -1.32 3.24 0.78
N ASN A 161 -2.14 3.06 1.82
CA ASN A 161 -2.43 4.10 2.81
C ASN A 161 -1.55 4.03 4.07
N GLY A 162 -0.50 3.21 4.08
CA GLY A 162 0.55 3.29 5.10
C GLY A 162 1.29 4.62 5.00
N GLY A 163 1.22 5.45 6.05
CA GLY A 163 1.65 6.85 6.00
C GLY A 163 3.05 7.17 6.52
N CYS A 164 3.79 6.20 7.03
CA CYS A 164 5.04 6.46 7.74
C CYS A 164 6.28 5.89 7.04
N GLU A 165 6.19 4.66 6.52
CA GLU A 165 7.30 4.03 5.80
C GLU A 165 6.73 3.15 4.69
N SER A 166 7.39 3.23 3.53
CA SER A 166 7.16 2.35 2.40
C SER A 166 8.50 1.88 1.88
N ARG A 167 8.73 0.56 1.89
CA ARG A 167 9.89 -0.04 1.24
C ARG A 167 9.45 -1.21 0.40
N VAL A 168 9.88 -1.23 -0.86
CA VAL A 168 9.59 -2.32 -1.79
C VAL A 168 10.84 -3.15 -2.02
N THR A 169 10.71 -4.46 -2.01
CA THR A 169 11.78 -5.40 -2.35
C THR A 169 11.24 -6.38 -3.37
N VAL A 170 12.02 -6.63 -4.42
CA VAL A 170 11.67 -7.60 -5.46
C VAL A 170 12.62 -8.78 -5.35
N ASP A 171 12.06 -9.97 -5.20
CA ASP A 171 12.80 -11.23 -5.20
C ASP A 171 12.34 -12.09 -6.39
N PRO A 172 13.14 -12.12 -7.47
CA PRO A 172 12.84 -12.93 -8.65
C PRO A 172 12.87 -14.44 -8.37
N ALA A 173 13.70 -14.90 -7.42
CA ALA A 173 13.88 -16.32 -7.13
C ALA A 173 12.65 -16.89 -6.44
N THR A 174 12.10 -16.16 -5.47
CA THR A 174 10.85 -16.55 -4.77
C THR A 174 9.59 -16.05 -5.46
N LYS A 175 9.72 -15.32 -6.57
CA LYS A 175 8.61 -14.72 -7.33
C LYS A 175 7.73 -13.84 -6.44
N MET A 176 8.38 -13.00 -5.66
CA MET A 176 7.76 -12.22 -4.61
C MET A 176 8.09 -10.74 -4.76
N ILE A 177 7.10 -9.91 -4.49
CA ILE A 177 7.28 -8.49 -4.17
C ILE A 177 6.88 -8.32 -2.72
N GLN A 178 7.81 -7.84 -1.90
CA GLN A 178 7.55 -7.50 -0.51
C GLN A 178 7.38 -5.98 -0.38
N VAL A 179 6.32 -5.56 0.28
CA VAL A 179 6.02 -4.17 0.60
C VAL A 179 5.98 -4.04 2.12
N VAL A 180 6.93 -3.31 2.68
CA VAL A 180 6.87 -2.86 4.07
C VAL A 180 5.98 -1.64 4.11
N SER A 181 4.97 -1.67 4.96
CA SER A 181 3.92 -0.67 5.07
C SER A 181 3.72 -0.29 6.53
N THR A 182 4.22 0.88 6.90
CA THR A 182 4.09 1.41 8.27
C THR A 182 3.15 2.61 8.25
N GLY A 183 2.25 2.70 9.22
CA GLY A 183 1.24 3.76 9.32
C GLY A 183 0.78 3.92 10.77
N THR A 184 -0.04 4.93 11.02
CA THR A 184 -0.75 5.09 12.31
C THR A 184 -1.80 3.99 12.46
N HIS A 185 -2.09 3.60 13.70
CA HIS A 185 -3.13 2.60 13.97
C HIS A 185 -4.52 3.21 13.87
N PHE A 186 -4.66 4.45 14.37
CA PHE A 186 -5.91 5.19 14.38
C PHE A 186 -5.82 6.45 13.50
N ASP A 187 -6.96 6.86 12.96
CA ASP A 187 -7.11 8.09 12.20
C ASP A 187 -7.16 9.32 13.12
N ILE A 188 -7.40 10.50 12.55
CA ILE A 188 -7.45 11.75 13.32
C ILE A 188 -8.62 11.83 14.32
N PHE A 189 -9.62 10.95 14.19
CA PHE A 189 -10.78 10.86 15.07
C PHE A 189 -10.63 9.75 16.12
N GLY A 190 -9.58 8.93 16.02
CA GLY A 190 -9.34 7.79 16.90
C GLY A 190 -9.97 6.49 16.40
N ASP A 191 -10.51 6.46 15.18
CA ASP A 191 -11.08 5.26 14.57
C ASP A 191 -9.98 4.40 13.94
N LEU A 192 -10.18 3.08 13.97
CA LEU A 192 -9.24 2.11 13.43
C LEU A 192 -9.05 2.29 11.92
N ILE A 193 -7.80 2.49 11.47
CA ILE A 193 -7.51 2.60 10.05
C ILE A 193 -7.54 1.21 9.40
N THR A 194 -8.42 1.06 8.41
CA THR A 194 -8.40 -0.10 7.52
C THR A 194 -7.33 0.08 6.44
N GLY A 195 -6.39 -0.85 6.41
CA GLY A 195 -5.30 -0.91 5.48
C GLY A 195 -5.67 -1.46 4.11
N TRP A 196 -4.99 -0.90 3.12
CA TRP A 196 -5.07 -1.34 1.75
C TRP A 196 -3.76 -1.14 1.00
N VAL A 197 -3.58 -1.98 -0.02
CA VAL A 197 -2.49 -1.91 -0.98
C VAL A 197 -3.07 -2.19 -2.36
N GLU A 198 -2.61 -1.44 -3.34
CA GLU A 198 -2.90 -1.68 -4.74
C GLU A 198 -1.59 -1.69 -5.53
N ALA A 199 -1.50 -2.56 -6.52
CA ALA A 199 -0.35 -2.64 -7.41
C ALA A 199 -0.80 -2.78 -8.86
N SER A 200 -0.03 -2.19 -9.75
CA SER A 200 -0.16 -2.28 -11.20
C SER A 200 1.21 -2.66 -11.75
N ILE A 201 1.33 -3.83 -12.35
CA ILE A 201 2.61 -4.43 -12.75
C ILE A 201 2.55 -4.79 -14.22
N ARG A 202 3.51 -4.30 -15.00
CA ARG A 202 3.54 -4.56 -16.44
C ARG A 202 3.87 -6.01 -16.75
N GLY A 203 3.23 -6.53 -17.79
CA GLY A 203 3.36 -7.93 -18.18
C GLY A 203 4.75 -8.29 -18.68
N ASP A 204 5.43 -7.36 -19.35
CA ASP A 204 6.81 -7.55 -19.83
C ASP A 204 7.82 -7.60 -18.67
N MET A 205 7.62 -6.77 -17.64
CA MET A 205 8.34 -6.85 -16.36
C MET A 205 8.15 -8.23 -15.74
N ILE A 206 6.92 -8.72 -15.64
CA ILE A 206 6.61 -10.04 -15.08
C ILE A 206 7.30 -11.17 -15.85
N ARG A 207 7.20 -11.15 -17.19
CA ARG A 207 7.84 -12.16 -18.05
C ARG A 207 9.35 -12.13 -17.90
N LYS A 208 9.95 -10.93 -17.82
CA LYS A 208 11.40 -10.78 -17.74
C LYS A 208 11.97 -11.14 -16.38
N VAL A 209 11.34 -10.67 -15.30
CA VAL A 209 11.86 -10.79 -13.92
C VAL A 209 11.43 -12.12 -13.31
N PHE A 210 10.14 -12.43 -13.33
CA PHE A 210 9.61 -13.62 -12.64
C PHE A 210 9.54 -14.87 -13.52
N LYS A 211 9.76 -14.73 -14.84
CA LYS A 211 9.63 -15.81 -15.84
C LYS A 211 8.24 -16.46 -15.81
N LEU A 212 7.20 -15.64 -15.67
CA LEU A 212 5.80 -16.05 -15.62
C LEU A 212 5.02 -15.41 -16.76
N GLU A 213 3.88 -16.02 -17.14
CA GLU A 213 2.96 -15.45 -18.13
C GLU A 213 1.80 -14.70 -17.43
N PRO A 214 1.72 -13.37 -17.55
CA PRO A 214 0.69 -12.53 -16.92
C PRO A 214 -0.73 -12.98 -17.20
N LYS A 215 -1.02 -13.44 -18.43
CA LYS A 215 -2.36 -13.91 -18.83
C LYS A 215 -2.86 -15.10 -18.01
N THR A 216 -1.94 -15.82 -17.39
CA THR A 216 -2.24 -17.01 -16.59
C THR A 216 -2.22 -16.74 -15.08
N MET A 217 -1.94 -15.49 -14.69
CA MET A 217 -1.95 -15.06 -13.29
C MET A 217 -3.38 -14.80 -12.83
N ASN A 218 -4.04 -15.87 -12.42
CA ASN A 218 -5.40 -15.79 -11.87
C ASN A 218 -5.38 -15.35 -10.40
N GLU A 219 -4.28 -15.60 -9.69
CA GLU A 219 -4.15 -15.30 -8.25
C GLU A 219 -2.71 -14.93 -7.90
N ALA A 220 -2.52 -13.71 -7.40
CA ALA A 220 -1.39 -13.37 -6.55
C ALA A 220 -1.82 -13.54 -5.10
N ILE A 221 -1.00 -14.22 -4.31
CA ILE A 221 -1.27 -14.39 -2.88
C ILE A 221 -0.77 -13.14 -2.17
N ILE A 222 -1.67 -12.51 -1.40
CA ILE A 222 -1.33 -11.41 -0.51
C ILE A 222 -1.28 -11.94 0.92
N GLU A 223 -0.10 -12.01 1.49
CA GLU A 223 0.11 -12.32 2.90
C GLU A 223 0.42 -11.03 3.65
N VAL A 224 -0.39 -10.70 4.66
CA VAL A 224 -0.15 -9.54 5.54
C VAL A 224 0.30 -10.06 6.88
N THR A 225 1.44 -9.59 7.37
CA THR A 225 2.00 -9.96 8.68
C THR A 225 2.30 -8.71 9.49
N SER A 226 1.85 -8.68 10.73
CA SER A 226 2.17 -7.65 11.72
C SER A 226 3.65 -7.73 12.16
N SER A 227 4.15 -6.70 12.84
CA SER A 227 5.53 -6.63 13.37
C SER A 227 5.89 -7.76 14.33
N ASP A 228 4.91 -8.28 15.07
CA ASP A 228 5.03 -9.40 15.99
C ASP A 228 5.04 -10.77 15.29
N GLY A 229 4.91 -10.79 13.95
CA GLY A 229 4.85 -12.01 13.15
C GLY A 229 3.45 -12.60 13.02
N THR A 230 2.42 -11.96 13.59
CA THR A 230 1.04 -12.45 13.53
C THR A 230 0.44 -12.21 12.13
N PRO A 231 -0.07 -13.25 11.44
CA PRO A 231 -0.77 -13.07 10.17
C PRO A 231 -2.08 -12.29 10.34
N GLN A 232 -2.38 -11.41 9.39
CA GLN A 232 -3.64 -10.67 9.33
C GLN A 232 -4.51 -11.15 8.17
N THR A 233 -5.82 -11.14 8.37
CA THR A 233 -6.77 -11.47 7.30
C THR A 233 -6.90 -10.25 6.37
N ALA A 234 -6.72 -10.47 5.08
CA ALA A 234 -6.96 -9.48 4.04
C ALA A 234 -7.79 -10.12 2.93
N THR A 235 -8.70 -9.34 2.35
CA THR A 235 -9.34 -9.68 1.07
C THR A 235 -8.41 -9.25 -0.06
N TYR A 236 -8.31 -10.06 -1.11
CA TYR A 236 -7.45 -9.72 -2.24
C TYR A 236 -8.08 -10.11 -3.58
N SER A 237 -7.65 -9.40 -4.63
CA SER A 237 -8.05 -9.66 -6.00
C SER A 237 -6.87 -9.47 -6.94
N THR A 238 -6.77 -10.33 -7.95
CA THR A 238 -5.79 -10.20 -9.04
C THR A 238 -6.54 -10.17 -10.36
N LYS A 239 -6.13 -9.29 -11.27
CA LYS A 239 -6.75 -9.14 -12.58
C LYS A 239 -5.69 -8.84 -13.63
N TYR A 240 -5.67 -9.62 -14.70
CA TYR A 240 -4.92 -9.25 -15.90
C TYR A 240 -5.77 -8.37 -16.83
N VAL A 241 -5.20 -7.25 -17.29
CA VAL A 241 -5.80 -6.30 -18.23
C VAL A 241 -5.05 -6.41 -19.55
N SER A 242 -5.67 -7.07 -20.54
CA SER A 242 -5.05 -7.36 -21.84
C SER A 242 -4.74 -6.11 -22.66
N ALA A 243 -5.59 -5.08 -22.57
CA ALA A 243 -5.44 -3.84 -23.32
C ALA A 243 -4.15 -3.07 -22.98
N SER A 244 -3.72 -3.12 -21.72
CA SER A 244 -2.49 -2.47 -21.23
C SER A 244 -1.36 -3.44 -20.92
N ASP A 245 -1.60 -4.75 -21.11
CA ASP A 245 -0.72 -5.83 -20.70
C ASP A 245 -0.23 -5.64 -19.25
N THR A 246 -1.17 -5.55 -18.31
CA THR A 246 -0.92 -5.21 -16.90
C THR A 246 -1.59 -6.21 -15.98
N VAL A 247 -0.93 -6.57 -14.87
CA VAL A 247 -1.56 -7.27 -13.75
C VAL A 247 -1.86 -6.26 -12.64
N GLU A 248 -3.13 -6.12 -12.32
CA GLU A 248 -3.65 -5.33 -11.21
C GLU A 248 -3.86 -6.22 -9.99
N ILE A 249 -3.39 -5.78 -8.83
CA ILE A 249 -3.50 -6.51 -7.56
C ILE A 249 -4.05 -5.54 -6.53
N ARG A 250 -4.99 -6.01 -5.71
CA ARG A 250 -5.56 -5.21 -4.63
C ARG A 250 -5.67 -6.06 -3.37
N GLY A 251 -5.36 -5.47 -2.23
CA GLY A 251 -5.52 -6.06 -0.91
C GLY A 251 -6.18 -5.06 0.04
N TYR A 252 -7.20 -5.48 0.79
CA TYR A 252 -7.96 -4.62 1.72
C TYR A 252 -8.35 -5.38 3.00
N GLY A 253 -8.59 -4.64 4.07
CA GLY A 253 -9.28 -5.14 5.27
C GLY A 253 -8.37 -5.57 6.41
N TYR A 254 -7.06 -5.35 6.28
CA TYR A 254 -6.10 -5.47 7.37
C TYR A 254 -6.01 -4.15 8.16
N HIS A 255 -5.25 -4.09 9.25
CA HIS A 255 -5.11 -2.89 10.10
C HIS A 255 -3.64 -2.55 10.33
N TYR A 256 -3.34 -1.29 10.63
CA TYR A 256 -1.97 -0.77 10.65
C TYR A 256 -1.32 -0.70 12.02
N SER A 257 -0.05 -1.08 12.08
CA SER A 257 0.90 -0.62 13.10
C SER A 257 2.29 -0.69 12.48
N THR A 258 2.68 -1.85 11.98
CA THR A 258 3.76 -2.08 11.02
C THR A 258 3.46 -3.39 10.31
N ASN A 259 3.24 -3.36 8.99
CA ASN A 259 2.87 -4.54 8.22
C ASN A 259 3.93 -4.87 7.18
N THR A 260 4.20 -6.16 7.02
CA THR A 260 4.84 -6.71 5.83
C THR A 260 3.78 -7.34 4.95
N ILE A 261 3.69 -6.86 3.72
CA ILE A 261 2.78 -7.37 2.70
C ILE A 261 3.62 -8.11 1.66
N ARG A 262 3.34 -9.39 1.45
CA ARG A 262 4.00 -10.20 0.42
C ARG A 262 3.01 -10.48 -0.69
N ILE A 263 3.36 -10.05 -1.90
CA ILE A 263 2.67 -10.37 -3.13
C ILE A 263 3.46 -11.48 -3.80
N ARG A 264 2.95 -12.72 -3.75
CA ARG A 264 3.60 -13.89 -4.35
C ARG A 264 2.85 -14.32 -5.61
N PHE A 265 3.59 -14.43 -6.71
CA PHE A 265 3.04 -14.87 -7.99
C PHE A 265 3.14 -16.39 -8.10
N GLN A 266 2.00 -17.09 -8.16
CA GLN A 266 2.00 -18.52 -8.40
C GLN A 266 1.94 -18.85 -9.90
N PRO A 267 2.67 -19.87 -10.37
CA PRO A 267 2.41 -20.46 -11.68
C PRO A 267 1.02 -21.13 -11.71
N PRO A 268 0.41 -21.32 -12.91
CA PRO A 268 -0.97 -21.80 -13.08
C PRO A 268 -1.26 -23.26 -12.66
N ALA A 269 -0.40 -23.89 -11.86
CA ALA A 269 -0.52 -25.29 -11.47
C ALA A 269 -0.32 -25.55 -9.96
N SER A 270 -0.35 -24.52 -9.11
CA SER A 270 -0.25 -24.67 -7.64
C SER A 270 -1.55 -24.30 -6.92
N VAL A 271 -2.70 -24.72 -7.43
CA VAL A 271 -3.96 -24.58 -6.67
C VAL A 271 -4.04 -25.71 -5.65
N ALA A 272 -3.43 -25.50 -4.47
CA ALA A 272 -3.99 -26.07 -3.26
C ALA A 272 -5.12 -25.11 -2.80
N PRO A 273 -6.31 -25.60 -2.44
CA PRO A 273 -7.40 -24.70 -2.09
C PRO A 273 -7.06 -23.94 -0.80
N SER A 274 -6.83 -22.64 -0.90
CA SER A 274 -6.90 -21.73 0.23
C SER A 274 -8.36 -21.68 0.67
N ALA A 275 -8.67 -22.36 1.78
CA ALA A 275 -9.98 -22.28 2.41
C ALA A 275 -10.34 -20.80 2.71
N PRO A 276 -11.62 -20.41 2.61
CA PRO A 276 -12.03 -19.04 2.95
C PRO A 276 -11.79 -18.80 4.45
N SER A 277 -10.79 -18.00 4.79
CA SER A 277 -10.53 -17.58 6.17
C SER A 277 -11.62 -16.60 6.61
N GLN A 278 -12.57 -17.12 7.40
CA GLN A 278 -13.65 -16.35 8.00
C GLN A 278 -13.14 -15.52 9.18
N VAL A 279 -13.30 -14.19 9.02
CA VAL A 279 -13.66 -13.14 9.98
C VAL A 279 -13.60 -13.52 11.47
N SER A 280 -12.72 -12.85 12.22
CA SER A 280 -12.97 -12.50 13.62
C SER A 280 -12.32 -11.15 13.89
N ALA A 281 -13.17 -10.18 14.24
CA ALA A 281 -12.85 -8.79 14.45
C ALA A 281 -12.55 -8.47 15.92
N ALA A 282 -11.71 -7.45 16.07
CA ALA A 282 -11.60 -6.49 17.18
C ALA A 282 -10.81 -6.90 18.44
N ASP A 283 -9.62 -6.28 18.57
CA ASP A 283 -9.32 -5.14 19.47
C ASP A 283 -10.39 -4.79 20.55
N ALA A 284 -10.13 -4.26 21.74
CA ALA A 284 -8.95 -3.67 22.35
C ALA A 284 -9.11 -3.74 23.90
N ALA A 285 -8.03 -3.46 24.61
CA ALA A 285 -7.77 -3.67 26.04
C ALA A 285 -8.57 -2.78 27.04
N PRO A 286 -8.28 -2.80 28.37
CA PRO A 286 -7.07 -2.15 28.87
C PRO A 286 -6.25 -2.91 29.95
N VAL A 287 -4.99 -2.49 29.97
CA VAL A 287 -3.80 -2.81 30.77
C VAL A 287 -3.98 -2.91 32.30
N LYS A 288 -3.36 -3.92 32.94
CA LYS A 288 -2.41 -3.74 34.07
C LYS A 288 -1.66 -5.04 34.40
N ALA A 289 -0.36 -4.87 34.65
CA ALA A 289 0.65 -5.91 34.83
C ALA A 289 0.47 -6.77 36.10
N SER A 290 0.71 -8.08 36.01
CA SER A 290 1.61 -8.86 36.89
C SER A 290 1.72 -10.32 36.41
N ALA A 291 2.82 -10.99 36.75
CA ALA A 291 3.31 -12.23 36.14
C ALA A 291 2.69 -13.55 36.67
N LYS A 292 2.46 -14.52 35.73
CA LYS A 292 2.22 -15.99 35.86
C LYS A 292 0.91 -16.47 36.54
N PRO A 293 0.38 -17.69 36.26
CA PRO A 293 0.61 -18.66 35.16
C PRO A 293 -0.64 -18.88 34.27
N VAL A 294 -0.43 -19.26 33.01
CA VAL A 294 -1.48 -19.50 32.00
C VAL A 294 -2.30 -20.76 32.34
N THR A 295 -3.52 -20.58 32.83
CA THR A 295 -4.54 -21.64 32.83
C THR A 295 -5.20 -21.69 31.45
N LYS A 296 -4.97 -22.77 30.71
CA LYS A 296 -5.53 -22.95 29.35
C LYS A 296 -7.05 -22.98 29.42
N GLN A 297 -7.70 -21.99 28.81
CA GLN A 297 -9.13 -22.03 28.56
C GLN A 297 -9.44 -23.00 27.42
N ILE A 298 -10.48 -23.82 27.60
CA ILE A 298 -10.95 -24.77 26.60
C ILE A 298 -12.29 -24.24 26.10
N THR A 299 -12.50 -24.29 24.79
CA THR A 299 -13.76 -23.89 24.15
C THR A 299 -14.55 -25.14 23.78
N ILE A 300 -15.78 -25.26 24.28
CA ILE A 300 -16.71 -26.35 23.91
C ILE A 300 -17.80 -25.82 22.99
N SER A 301 -18.26 -26.67 22.08
CA SER A 301 -19.44 -26.38 21.26
C SER A 301 -20.66 -27.02 21.88
N CYS A 302 -21.73 -26.25 22.04
CA CYS A 302 -22.99 -26.65 22.66
C CYS A 302 -24.11 -26.49 21.62
N VAL A 303 -24.94 -27.50 21.44
CA VAL A 303 -25.98 -27.57 20.40
C VAL A 303 -27.37 -27.70 20.97
N LYS A 304 -28.32 -26.93 20.43
CA LYS A 304 -29.77 -27.05 20.67
C LYS A 304 -30.50 -26.91 19.34
N GLY A 305 -30.98 -28.03 18.79
CA GLY A 305 -31.51 -28.06 17.42
C GLY A 305 -30.43 -27.69 16.39
N LYS A 306 -30.73 -26.76 15.49
CA LYS A 306 -29.77 -26.24 14.49
C LYS A 306 -28.84 -25.15 15.03
N THR A 307 -29.06 -24.68 16.26
CA THR A 307 -28.29 -23.59 16.85
C THR A 307 -27.05 -24.14 17.57
N VAL A 308 -25.86 -23.67 17.18
CA VAL A 308 -24.58 -23.98 17.81
C VAL A 308 -24.11 -22.75 18.60
N LYS A 309 -23.76 -22.93 19.88
CA LYS A 309 -23.12 -21.91 20.73
C LYS A 309 -21.77 -22.42 21.21
N LYS A 310 -20.72 -21.61 21.05
CA LYS A 310 -19.39 -21.92 21.60
C LYS A 310 -19.25 -21.26 22.97
N ILE A 311 -18.84 -22.04 23.97
CA ILE A 311 -18.65 -21.59 25.35
C ILE A 311 -17.19 -21.84 25.73
N SER A 312 -16.48 -20.80 26.10
CA SER A 312 -15.08 -20.85 26.52
C SER A 312 -14.97 -20.68 28.03
N GLY A 313 -14.11 -21.45 28.67
CA GLY A 313 -13.82 -21.31 30.09
C GLY A 313 -12.74 -22.26 30.55
N ILE A 314 -12.37 -22.19 31.83
CA ILE A 314 -11.39 -23.12 32.40
C ILE A 314 -12.02 -24.52 32.58
N ASN A 315 -13.34 -24.58 32.77
CA ASN A 315 -14.12 -25.83 32.75
C ASN A 315 -15.57 -25.57 32.30
N PRO A 316 -15.79 -25.25 31.01
CA PRO A 316 -17.09 -24.76 30.54
C PRO A 316 -18.14 -25.86 30.52
N LYS A 317 -19.40 -25.50 30.84
CA LYS A 317 -20.58 -26.37 30.72
C LYS A 317 -21.59 -25.75 29.75
N CYS A 318 -22.35 -26.59 29.07
CA CYS A 318 -23.39 -26.12 28.16
C CYS A 318 -24.57 -25.51 28.92
N PRO A 319 -25.15 -24.39 28.44
CA PRO A 319 -26.35 -23.79 29.03
C PRO A 319 -27.53 -24.76 29.01
N ALA A 320 -28.51 -24.52 29.90
CA ALA A 320 -29.70 -25.37 30.00
C ALA A 320 -30.41 -25.54 28.65
N GLY A 321 -30.59 -26.81 28.25
CA GLY A 321 -31.19 -27.19 26.97
C GLY A 321 -30.23 -27.30 25.79
N TYR A 322 -28.92 -27.08 25.97
CA TYR A 322 -27.88 -27.35 24.97
C TYR A 322 -27.06 -28.59 25.36
N LYS A 323 -26.78 -29.47 24.40
CA LYS A 323 -25.90 -30.64 24.59
C LYS A 323 -24.50 -30.34 24.06
N LYS A 324 -23.45 -30.86 24.72
CA LYS A 324 -22.08 -30.73 24.22
C LYS A 324 -21.94 -31.53 22.92
N LYS A 325 -21.37 -30.90 21.90
CA LYS A 325 -21.02 -31.51 20.61
C LYS A 325 -19.62 -32.11 20.70
#